data_AF-A0A1D1VG93-F1
#
_entry.id   AF-A0A1D1VG93-F1
#
_cell.length_a   1.000
_cell.length_b   1.000
_cell.length_c   1.000
_cell.angle_alpha   90.00
_cell.angle_beta   90.00
_cell.angle_gamma   90.00
#
_symmetry.space_group_name_H-M   'P 1'
#
loop_
_entity.id
_entity.type
_entity.pdbx_description
1 polymer ?
#
loop_
_entity_poly.entity_id
_entity_poly.type
_entity_poly.pdbx_seq_one_letter_code
_entity_poly.pdbx_strand_id
1 'polypeptide(L)'
;MHTRANHTGLADLEVFSTKKWADFVEKERSLEWLDQIRFVLSQAEYGMVVFYENLQSDLQHELRRVADFLDVFVTEQRLECTVRHSAGNFNRKKISDNTQFYTSTQMKLISLLMADAVEILRLHNVTNIPEIYATFLIHPPYSKNE
;
A
#
# COMPACT_ATOMS: atom_id res chain seq x y z
N MET A 1 21.05 -13.96 -18.94
CA MET A 1 20.87 -14.55 -17.59
C MET A 1 19.38 -14.79 -17.39
N HIS A 2 18.90 -16.02 -17.61
CA HIS A 2 17.49 -16.37 -17.44
C HIS A 2 17.25 -16.75 -15.98
N THR A 3 16.63 -15.88 -15.20
CA THR A 3 15.99 -16.28 -13.96
C THR A 3 14.60 -16.79 -14.31
N ARG A 4 14.33 -18.07 -14.04
CA ARG A 4 12.95 -18.56 -13.87
C ARG A 4 12.40 -17.90 -12.61
N ALA A 5 12.03 -16.63 -12.70
CA ALA A 5 11.55 -15.85 -11.58
C ALA A 5 10.16 -16.35 -11.22
N ASN A 6 10.07 -17.17 -10.17
CA ASN A 6 8.81 -17.40 -9.50
C ASN A 6 8.35 -16.03 -8.95
N HIS A 7 7.14 -15.58 -9.27
CA HIS A 7 6.65 -14.23 -8.89
C HIS A 7 6.59 -13.97 -7.37
N THR A 8 6.84 -15.00 -6.57
CA THR A 8 6.90 -14.99 -5.09
C THR A 8 8.32 -15.05 -4.53
N GLY A 9 9.36 -15.05 -5.38
CA GLY A 9 10.76 -15.05 -4.96
C GLY A 9 11.13 -13.82 -4.14
N LEU A 10 12.10 -13.99 -3.24
CA LEU A 10 12.71 -12.89 -2.48
C LEU A 10 13.96 -12.39 -3.21
N ALA A 11 14.22 -11.09 -3.15
CA ALA A 11 15.48 -10.52 -3.62
C ALA A 11 16.63 -10.94 -2.71
N ASP A 12 17.84 -10.97 -3.27
CA ASP A 12 19.06 -11.15 -2.48
C ASP A 12 19.26 -9.95 -1.56
N LEU A 13 19.64 -10.21 -0.31
CA LEU A 13 19.79 -9.18 0.72
C LEU A 13 20.88 -8.16 0.36
N GLU A 14 21.90 -8.59 -0.36
CA GLU A 14 23.00 -7.72 -0.79
C GLU A 14 22.53 -6.57 -1.69
N VAL A 15 21.43 -6.77 -2.43
CA VAL A 15 20.88 -5.75 -3.33
C VAL A 15 20.48 -4.49 -2.57
N PHE A 16 19.96 -4.62 -1.35
CA PHE A 16 19.46 -3.50 -0.53
C PHE A 16 20.57 -2.57 -0.03
N SER A 17 21.85 -2.94 -0.14
CA SER A 17 22.99 -2.08 0.19
C SER A 17 23.62 -1.38 -1.01
N THR A 18 23.11 -1.61 -2.23
CA THR A 18 23.71 -1.09 -3.46
C THR A 18 23.21 0.31 -3.82
N LYS A 19 24.01 1.07 -4.58
CA LYS A 19 23.56 2.33 -5.20
C LYS A 19 22.29 2.14 -6.05
N LYS A 20 22.16 0.97 -6.70
CA LYS A 20 20.99 0.65 -7.52
C LYS A 20 19.71 0.62 -6.67
N TRP A 21 19.76 0.07 -5.45
CA TRP A 21 18.64 0.14 -4.53
C TRP A 21 18.33 1.57 -4.09
N ALA A 22 19.37 2.35 -3.77
CA ALA A 22 19.18 3.75 -3.42
C ALA A 22 18.51 4.55 -4.55
N ASP A 23 19.01 4.43 -5.79
CA ASP A 23 18.38 5.09 -6.95
C ASP A 23 16.94 4.59 -7.17
N PHE A 24 16.69 3.28 -7.02
CA PHE A 24 15.37 2.68 -7.16
C PHE A 24 14.36 3.26 -6.17
N VAL A 25 14.74 3.43 -4.90
CA VAL A 25 13.86 4.00 -3.87
C VAL A 25 13.74 5.51 -4.06
N GLU A 26 14.85 6.22 -4.17
CA GLU A 26 14.90 7.68 -4.03
C GLU A 26 14.52 8.42 -5.32
N LYS A 27 14.72 7.81 -6.48
CA LYS A 27 14.58 8.50 -7.78
C LYS A 27 13.54 7.88 -8.69
N GLU A 28 13.15 6.62 -8.44
CA GLU A 28 12.21 5.91 -9.30
C GLU A 28 10.90 5.61 -8.55
N ARG A 29 10.88 4.55 -7.74
CA ARG A 29 9.62 3.93 -7.31
C ARG A 29 8.82 4.71 -6.28
N SER A 30 9.47 5.40 -5.35
CA SER A 30 8.72 6.18 -4.36
C SER A 30 7.98 7.34 -5.03
N LEU A 31 8.62 7.99 -6.00
CA LEU A 31 8.01 9.07 -6.79
C LEU A 31 6.93 8.53 -7.72
N GLU A 32 7.23 7.46 -8.46
CA GLU A 32 6.25 6.80 -9.35
C GLU A 32 5.00 6.35 -8.59
N TRP A 33 5.15 5.82 -7.37
CA TRP A 33 4.01 5.43 -6.53
C TRP A 33 3.06 6.59 -6.25
N LEU A 34 3.60 7.76 -5.88
CA LEU A 34 2.80 8.96 -5.64
C LEU A 34 2.15 9.47 -6.93
N ASP A 35 2.89 9.46 -8.03
CA ASP A 35 2.39 9.91 -9.33
C ASP A 35 1.26 9.02 -9.86
N GLN A 36 1.31 7.71 -9.60
CA GLN A 36 0.20 6.80 -9.94
C GLN A 36 -1.07 7.15 -9.16
N ILE A 37 -0.97 7.46 -7.87
CA ILE A 37 -2.12 7.89 -7.07
C ILE A 37 -2.72 9.18 -7.65
N ARG A 38 -1.88 10.18 -7.94
CA ARG A 38 -2.32 11.43 -8.57
C ARG A 38 -3.00 11.17 -9.91
N PHE A 39 -2.36 10.37 -10.76
CA PHE A 39 -2.87 10.08 -12.09
C PHE A 39 -4.24 9.39 -12.02
N VAL A 40 -4.36 8.29 -11.29
CA VAL A 40 -5.61 7.54 -11.19
C VAL A 40 -6.75 8.42 -10.65
N LEU A 41 -6.50 9.18 -9.59
CA LEU A 41 -7.51 10.08 -9.02
C LEU A 41 -7.91 11.22 -9.98
N SER A 42 -6.96 11.72 -10.78
CA SER A 42 -7.27 12.76 -11.78
C SER A 42 -8.11 12.25 -12.96
N GLN A 43 -8.04 10.95 -13.28
CA GLN A 43 -8.77 10.35 -14.40
C GLN A 43 -10.11 9.73 -13.99
N ALA A 44 -10.29 9.41 -12.70
CA ALA A 44 -11.48 8.74 -12.22
C ALA A 44 -12.62 9.73 -11.96
N GLU A 45 -13.51 9.90 -12.95
CA GLU A 45 -14.75 10.70 -12.78
C GLU A 45 -15.67 10.07 -11.71
N TYR A 46 -15.75 8.74 -11.70
CA TYR A 46 -16.50 7.95 -10.73
C TYR A 46 -15.63 6.75 -10.29
N GLY A 47 -15.01 6.85 -9.11
CA GLY A 47 -14.15 5.80 -8.57
C GLY A 47 -14.29 5.66 -7.06
N MET A 48 -14.10 4.45 -6.54
CA MET A 48 -14.04 4.17 -5.12
C MET A 48 -12.61 3.77 -4.74
N VAL A 49 -12.07 4.42 -3.69
CA VAL A 49 -10.79 4.04 -3.11
C VAL A 49 -10.99 2.99 -2.03
N VAL A 50 -10.28 1.88 -2.19
CA VAL A 50 -10.24 0.77 -1.22
C VAL A 50 -8.82 0.67 -0.67
N PHE A 51 -8.71 0.66 0.66
CA PHE A 51 -7.41 0.57 1.34
C PHE A 51 -7.11 -0.85 1.77
N TYR A 52 -5.86 -1.27 1.57
CA TYR A 52 -5.40 -2.60 1.97
C TYR A 52 -5.56 -2.83 3.47
N GLU A 53 -5.25 -1.83 4.29
CA GLU A 53 -5.32 -1.89 5.74
C GLU A 53 -6.76 -2.07 6.23
N ASN A 54 -7.73 -1.40 5.59
CA ASN A 54 -9.15 -1.59 5.90
C ASN A 54 -9.63 -2.99 5.49
N LEU A 55 -9.14 -3.52 4.36
CA LEU A 55 -9.43 -4.90 3.95
C LEU A 55 -8.84 -5.91 4.93
N GLN A 56 -7.69 -5.62 5.56
CA GLN A 56 -7.11 -6.47 6.60
C GLN A 56 -7.86 -6.40 7.93
N SER A 57 -8.37 -5.22 8.30
CA SER A 57 -9.07 -5.02 9.58
C SER A 57 -10.51 -5.52 9.55
N ASP A 58 -11.26 -5.23 8.50
CA ASP A 58 -12.66 -5.64 8.33
C ASP A 58 -12.99 -5.92 6.86
N LEU A 59 -12.59 -7.11 6.41
CA LEU A 59 -12.84 -7.55 5.03
C LEU A 59 -14.34 -7.59 4.69
N GLN A 60 -15.19 -8.00 5.63
CA GLN A 60 -16.62 -8.15 5.37
C GLN A 60 -17.27 -6.79 5.09
N HIS A 61 -16.94 -5.78 5.90
CA HIS A 61 -17.43 -4.42 5.72
C HIS A 61 -16.94 -3.81 4.40
N GLU A 62 -15.64 -3.92 4.10
CA GLU A 62 -15.08 -3.35 2.87
C GLU A 62 -15.64 -4.01 1.61
N LEU A 63 -15.86 -5.34 1.62
CA LEU A 63 -16.49 -6.04 0.49
C LEU A 63 -17.94 -5.59 0.28
N ARG A 64 -18.68 -5.26 1.35
CA ARG A 64 -20.03 -4.70 1.24
C ARG A 64 -20.00 -3.32 0.59
N ARG A 65 -19.09 -2.44 1.04
CA ARG A 65 -18.91 -1.11 0.43
C ARG A 65 -18.58 -1.20 -1.06
N VAL A 66 -17.75 -2.17 -1.46
CA VAL A 66 -17.43 -2.41 -2.87
C VAL A 66 -18.66 -2.91 -3.65
N ALA A 67 -19.44 -3.82 -3.08
CA ALA A 67 -20.67 -4.31 -3.71
C ALA A 67 -21.70 -3.19 -3.89
N ASP A 68 -21.89 -2.35 -2.87
CA ASP A 68 -22.79 -1.20 -2.91
C ASP A 68 -22.35 -0.17 -3.96
N PHE A 69 -21.04 0.11 -4.05
CA PHE A 69 -20.49 1.00 -5.08
C PHE A 69 -20.71 0.46 -6.51
N LEU A 70 -20.64 -0.86 -6.69
CA LEU A 70 -20.86 -1.51 -7.98
C LEU A 70 -22.34 -1.76 -8.30
N ASP A 71 -23.26 -1.39 -7.39
CA ASP A 71 -24.70 -1.69 -7.47
C ASP A 71 -24.98 -3.19 -7.69
N VAL A 72 -24.24 -4.04 -6.98
CA VAL A 72 -24.37 -5.50 -7.05
C VAL A 72 -24.95 -6.03 -5.75
N PHE A 73 -26.08 -6.73 -5.85
CA PHE A 73 -26.64 -7.43 -4.71
C PHE A 73 -25.77 -8.64 -4.31
N VAL A 74 -25.34 -8.67 -3.04
CA VAL A 74 -24.59 -9.78 -2.44
C VAL A 74 -25.31 -10.26 -1.19
N THR A 75 -25.67 -11.55 -1.15
CA THR A 75 -26.23 -12.15 0.07
C THR A 75 -25.18 -12.27 1.17
N GLU A 76 -25.60 -12.18 2.43
CA GLU A 76 -24.71 -12.41 3.58
C GLU A 76 -23.99 -13.75 3.51
N GLN A 77 -24.68 -14.81 3.07
CA GLN A 77 -24.07 -16.13 2.91
C GLN A 77 -22.91 -16.13 1.92
N ARG A 78 -23.03 -15.39 0.80
CA ARG A 78 -21.94 -15.27 -0.19
C ARG A 78 -20.81 -14.42 0.34
N LEU A 79 -21.13 -13.35 1.07
CA LEU A 79 -20.13 -12.49 1.70
C LEU A 79 -19.29 -13.28 2.73
N GLU A 80 -19.94 -14.01 3.63
CA GLU A 80 -19.27 -14.90 4.59
C GLU A 80 -18.42 -15.97 3.91
N CYS A 81 -18.93 -16.57 2.83
CA CYS A 81 -18.18 -17.55 2.05
C CYS A 81 -16.88 -16.95 1.51
N THR A 82 -16.95 -15.74 0.93
CA THR A 82 -15.76 -15.03 0.42
C THR A 82 -14.76 -14.73 1.53
N VAL A 83 -15.22 -14.26 2.70
CA VAL A 83 -14.35 -13.98 3.86
C VAL A 83 -13.61 -15.24 4.31
N ARG A 84 -14.31 -16.38 4.40
CA ARG A 84 -13.71 -17.69 4.75
C ARG A 84 -12.67 -18.17 3.74
N HIS A 85 -12.73 -17.71 2.49
CA HIS A 85 -11.81 -18.08 1.41
C HIS A 85 -11.00 -16.88 0.89
N SER A 86 -10.65 -15.96 1.79
CA SER A 86 -9.91 -14.72 1.47
C SER A 86 -8.45 -14.95 1.08
N ALA A 87 -7.87 -16.10 1.42
CA ALA A 87 -6.49 -16.43 1.08
C ALA A 87 -6.39 -16.99 -0.36
N GLY A 88 -5.59 -16.33 -1.20
CA GLY A 88 -5.27 -16.81 -2.54
C GLY A 88 -4.07 -17.77 -2.58
N ASN A 89 -3.77 -18.26 -3.79
CA ASN A 89 -2.64 -19.17 -4.03
C ASN A 89 -1.27 -18.48 -4.04
N PHE A 90 -1.25 -17.15 -4.16
CA PHE A 90 -0.02 -16.34 -4.25
C PHE A 90 0.46 -15.89 -2.87
N ASN A 91 0.92 -16.84 -2.05
CA ASN A 91 1.45 -16.54 -0.73
C ASN A 91 2.96 -16.25 -0.79
N ARG A 92 3.38 -15.09 -0.28
CA ARG A 92 4.80 -14.81 0.04
C ARG A 92 5.04 -15.06 1.53
N LYS A 93 6.25 -15.51 1.86
CA LYS A 93 6.68 -15.54 3.27
C LYS A 93 6.63 -14.11 3.80
N LYS A 94 5.92 -13.89 4.92
CA LYS A 94 5.90 -12.61 5.60
C LYS A 94 7.30 -12.33 6.14
N ILE A 95 7.92 -11.26 5.68
CA ILE A 95 9.09 -10.68 6.34
C ILE A 95 8.54 -9.84 7.49
N SER A 96 9.04 -10.06 8.71
CA SER A 96 8.51 -9.44 9.93
C SER A 96 8.71 -7.93 9.99
N ASP A 97 9.75 -7.43 9.31
CA ASP A 97 10.06 -6.00 9.24
C ASP A 97 10.72 -5.68 7.89
N ASN A 98 9.99 -4.99 7.01
CA ASN A 98 10.55 -4.51 5.73
C ASN A 98 11.31 -3.20 5.88
N THR A 99 11.19 -2.52 7.02
CA THR A 99 11.80 -1.19 7.24
C THR A 99 13.32 -1.28 7.38
N GLN A 100 13.84 -2.47 7.76
CA GLN A 100 15.27 -2.76 7.81
C GLN A 100 16.01 -2.56 6.47
N PHE A 101 15.29 -2.55 5.33
CA PHE A 101 15.88 -2.39 4.00
C PHE A 101 16.04 -0.93 3.57
N TYR A 102 15.62 0.03 4.41
CA TYR A 102 15.64 1.44 4.10
C TYR A 102 16.54 2.21 5.07
N THR A 103 17.25 3.19 4.56
CA THR A 103 17.99 4.15 5.40
C THR A 103 17.02 5.13 6.06
N SER A 104 17.44 5.81 7.13
CA SER A 104 16.63 6.86 7.77
C SER A 104 16.23 7.98 6.79
N THR A 105 17.12 8.33 5.85
CA THR A 105 16.84 9.32 4.81
C THR A 105 15.77 8.82 3.84
N GLN A 106 15.84 7.55 3.42
CA GLN A 106 14.81 6.94 2.57
C GLN A 106 13.47 6.85 3.28
N MET A 107 13.45 6.46 4.56
CA MET A 107 12.23 6.43 5.35
C MET A 107 11.61 7.83 5.51
N LYS A 108 12.43 8.86 5.69
CA LYS A 108 11.95 10.25 5.72
C LYS A 108 11.31 10.66 4.39
N LEU A 109 11.94 10.32 3.26
CA LEU A 109 11.38 10.55 1.93
C LEU A 109 10.03 9.84 1.77
N ILE A 110 9.95 8.56 2.11
CA ILE A 110 8.71 7.77 2.03
C ILE A 110 7.61 8.41 2.89
N SER A 111 7.91 8.80 4.12
CA SER A 111 6.92 9.47 5.00
C SER A 111 6.40 10.78 4.40
N LEU A 112 7.27 11.59 3.77
CA LEU A 112 6.86 12.82 3.10
C LEU A 112 5.95 12.53 1.88
N LEU A 113 6.27 11.51 1.09
CA LEU A 113 5.44 11.14 -0.06
C LEU A 113 4.11 10.53 0.37
N MET A 114 4.06 9.78 1.47
CA MET A 114 2.82 9.30 2.08
C MET A 114 1.96 10.45 2.59
N ALA A 115 2.57 11.47 3.19
CA ALA A 115 1.88 12.68 3.61
C ALA A 115 1.19 13.37 2.43
N ASP A 116 1.93 13.57 1.33
CA ASP A 116 1.39 14.14 0.10
C ASP A 116 0.23 13.29 -0.46
N ALA A 117 0.37 11.95 -0.45
CA ALA A 117 -0.68 11.05 -0.89
C ALA A 117 -1.97 11.22 -0.08
N VAL A 118 -1.86 11.35 1.26
CA VAL A 118 -3.01 11.58 2.14
C VAL A 118 -3.71 12.90 1.80
N GLU A 119 -2.96 13.97 1.55
CA GLU A 119 -3.55 15.25 1.15
C GLU A 119 -4.25 15.16 -0.22
N ILE A 120 -3.65 14.46 -1.18
CA ILE A 120 -4.28 14.22 -2.49
C ILE A 120 -5.58 13.45 -2.35
N LEU A 121 -5.63 12.41 -1.51
CA LEU A 121 -6.84 11.65 -1.23
C LEU A 121 -7.92 12.54 -0.60
N ARG A 122 -7.57 13.39 0.36
CA ARG A 122 -8.49 14.35 0.99
C ARG A 122 -9.07 15.35 -0.02
N LEU A 123 -8.23 15.87 -0.92
CA LEU A 123 -8.68 16.79 -1.99
C LEU A 123 -9.68 16.14 -2.96
N HIS A 124 -9.65 14.81 -3.09
CA HIS A 124 -10.62 14.04 -3.87
C HIS A 124 -11.78 13.50 -3.01
N ASN A 125 -12.01 14.08 -1.83
CA ASN A 125 -13.08 13.70 -0.90
C ASN A 125 -13.06 12.23 -0.46
N VAL A 126 -11.89 11.60 -0.43
CA VAL A 126 -11.74 10.24 0.09
C VAL A 126 -11.75 10.29 1.63
N THR A 127 -12.74 9.66 2.25
CA THR A 127 -13.00 9.78 3.70
C THR A 127 -12.58 8.56 4.53
N ASN A 128 -12.37 7.41 3.90
CA ASN A 128 -12.04 6.14 4.56
C ASN A 128 -10.52 5.91 4.73
N ILE A 129 -9.73 6.97 4.84
CA ILE A 129 -8.27 6.89 4.94
C ILE A 129 -7.88 6.24 6.28
N PRO A 130 -7.06 5.15 6.27
CA PRO A 130 -6.63 4.48 7.50
C PRO A 130 -5.91 5.44 8.46
N GLU A 131 -6.22 5.36 9.76
CA GLU A 131 -5.58 6.20 10.79
C GLU A 131 -4.06 6.01 10.85
N ILE A 132 -3.58 4.80 10.55
CA ILE A 132 -2.14 4.51 10.48
C ILE A 132 -1.42 5.35 9.42
N TYR A 133 -2.12 5.90 8.43
CA TYR A 133 -1.51 6.82 7.46
C TYR A 133 -1.36 8.24 8.02
N ALA A 134 -2.18 8.62 9.00
CA ALA A 134 -2.06 9.90 9.70
C ALA A 134 -0.91 9.92 10.71
N THR A 135 -0.48 8.77 11.24
CA THR A 135 0.66 8.74 12.19
C THR A 135 1.99 9.10 11.52
N PHE A 136 2.15 8.82 10.22
CA PHE A 136 3.32 9.24 9.44
C PHE A 136 3.45 10.77 9.29
N LEU A 137 2.36 11.53 9.52
CA LEU A 137 2.35 12.99 9.50
C LEU A 137 2.87 13.62 10.81
N ILE A 138 2.69 12.94 11.95
CA ILE A 138 2.86 13.52 13.28
C ILE A 138 4.18 13.06 13.92
N HIS A 139 4.57 11.80 13.69
CA HIS A 139 5.82 11.24 14.18
C HIS A 139 6.45 10.39 13.08
N PRO A 140 7.41 10.91 12.29
CA PRO A 140 8.21 10.03 11.45
C PRO A 140 8.85 8.97 12.38
N PRO A 141 8.67 7.65 12.14
CA PRO A 141 9.01 6.60 13.13
C PRO A 141 10.50 6.46 13.46
N TYR A 142 11.34 7.40 13.01
CA TYR A 142 12.78 7.30 12.98
C TYR A 142 13.45 8.60 13.43
N SER A 143 13.07 9.08 14.62
CA SER A 143 13.99 9.82 15.48
C SER A 143 14.61 8.83 16.47
N LYS A 144 15.49 7.95 15.98
CA LYS A 144 16.51 7.41 16.89
C LYS A 144 17.60 8.47 16.96
N ASN A 145 17.73 9.03 18.16
CA ASN A 145 18.73 10.02 18.53
C ASN A 145 20.10 9.62 17.96
N GLU A 146 20.71 10.55 17.23
CA GLU A 146 22.17 10.62 17.13
C GLU A 146 22.78 10.84 18.51
#